data_AF-A0A556MZR8-F1
#
_entry.id   AF-A0A556MZR8-F1
#
_cell.length_a   1.000
_cell.length_b   1.000
_cell.length_c   1.000
_cell.angle_alpha   90.00
_cell.angle_beta   90.00
_cell.angle_gamma   90.00
#
_symmetry.space_group_name_H-M   'P 1'
#
loop_
_entity.id
_entity.type
_entity.pdbx_description
1 polymer ?
#
loop_
_entity_poly.entity_id
_entity_poly.type
_entity_poly.pdbx_seq_one_letter_code
_entity_poly.pdbx_strand_id
1 'polypeptide(L)'
;MIAPGSKGWIAKYLQLIESGELSVDLKKPADLTRAEFNHYTLAQTGIIFGYPSKLLFGKDWDTSKWTHDEQLTVLLFESLLFTHINIQGKTKLKPEDFLNDLNIFYKKHRVQSLTSVLTFFLKESASEKIERILEKRTDVPKNLTNTKSWMSYFTNSFIYLDVILFEDFLKNKRKQTLDYQKLALLALGIISISAYSDGEIQEHEKNLFNTFLLSADLDSDEKELAKLRFKEGITLNELTGEMVDSWNFKRYLLDLSVLTMHMNQNSRETDLETLITLKRWMSCSERDLDEAIYCTDQFLLENNQKVSYLNDSNAMEQMLDSVSKRWIKILGRNKDKLAQEIKQSKELVYLIRKSASEELSKEEKEKVKTQFMDIVKSMPALAIFLLPGGALLLPIVLKIIPNLVPSAFKDNELEE
;
A
#
# COMPACT_ATOMS: atom_id res chain seq x y z
N MET A 1 -19.65 -16.95 -5.45
CA MET A 1 -18.63 -16.72 -4.42
C MET A 1 -17.55 -17.79 -4.54
N ILE A 2 -16.27 -17.43 -4.42
CA ILE A 2 -15.16 -18.38 -4.50
C ILE A 2 -14.83 -18.96 -3.11
N ALA A 3 -14.03 -20.03 -3.07
CA ALA A 3 -13.51 -20.63 -1.85
C ALA A 3 -11.96 -20.75 -1.97
N PRO A 4 -11.19 -19.77 -1.48
CA PRO A 4 -9.74 -19.70 -1.75
C PRO A 4 -8.92 -20.89 -1.24
N GLY A 5 -9.33 -21.54 -0.14
CA GLY A 5 -8.70 -22.78 0.35
C GLY A 5 -9.10 -24.04 -0.41
N SER A 6 -9.92 -23.94 -1.46
CA SER A 6 -10.35 -25.07 -2.28
C SER A 6 -9.74 -25.00 -3.68
N LYS A 7 -9.34 -26.16 -4.19
CA LYS A 7 -8.82 -26.31 -5.56
C LYS A 7 -9.80 -25.76 -6.61
N GLY A 8 -9.29 -25.02 -7.59
CA GLY A 8 -10.04 -24.47 -8.72
C GLY A 8 -10.65 -23.09 -8.49
N TRP A 9 -10.33 -22.42 -7.37
CA TRP A 9 -10.85 -21.10 -7.08
C TRP A 9 -10.38 -20.02 -8.08
N ILE A 10 -9.16 -20.12 -8.63
CA ILE A 10 -8.68 -19.17 -9.66
C ILE A 10 -9.48 -19.35 -10.95
N ALA A 11 -9.72 -20.60 -11.36
CA ALA A 11 -10.55 -20.89 -12.52
C ALA A 11 -11.97 -20.33 -12.33
N LYS A 12 -12.54 -20.51 -11.14
CA LYS A 12 -13.84 -19.92 -10.80
C LYS A 12 -13.81 -18.39 -10.80
N TYR A 13 -12.76 -17.78 -10.26
CA TYR A 13 -12.60 -16.32 -10.23
C TYR A 13 -12.55 -15.74 -11.64
N LEU A 14 -11.75 -16.33 -12.52
CA LEU A 14 -11.64 -15.91 -13.92
C LEU A 14 -12.97 -16.11 -14.67
N GLN A 15 -13.71 -17.19 -14.38
CA GLN A 15 -15.06 -17.40 -14.92
C GLN A 15 -16.02 -16.26 -14.52
N LEU A 16 -15.96 -15.76 -13.28
CA LEU A 16 -16.80 -14.63 -12.84
C LEU A 16 -16.49 -13.34 -13.60
N ILE A 17 -15.22 -13.14 -14.00
CA ILE A 17 -14.84 -12.01 -14.87
C ILE A 17 -15.42 -12.19 -16.27
N GLU A 18 -15.27 -13.40 -16.84
CA GLU A 18 -15.77 -13.71 -18.19
C GLU A 18 -17.29 -13.64 -18.31
N SER A 19 -18.02 -14.05 -17.25
CA SER A 19 -19.48 -13.94 -17.19
C SER A 19 -19.98 -12.51 -16.90
N GLY A 20 -19.08 -11.60 -16.51
CA GLY A 20 -19.42 -10.23 -16.14
C GLY A 20 -19.98 -10.08 -14.72
N GLU A 21 -20.00 -11.15 -13.93
CA GLU A 21 -20.40 -11.12 -12.51
C GLU A 21 -19.36 -10.38 -11.64
N LEU A 22 -18.11 -10.30 -12.09
CA LEU A 22 -17.04 -9.55 -11.44
C LEU A 22 -16.39 -8.57 -12.42
N SER A 23 -16.49 -7.27 -12.12
CA SER A 23 -15.83 -6.24 -12.91
C SER A 23 -14.38 -6.03 -12.46
N VAL A 24 -13.49 -5.93 -13.43
CA VAL A 24 -12.07 -5.56 -13.24
C VAL A 24 -11.71 -4.23 -13.92
N ASP A 25 -12.72 -3.44 -14.32
CA ASP A 25 -12.50 -2.13 -14.95
C ASP A 25 -12.08 -1.09 -13.91
N LEU A 26 -10.79 -0.75 -13.92
CA LEU A 26 -10.23 0.35 -13.14
C LEU A 26 -9.63 1.38 -14.10
N LYS A 27 -10.29 2.55 -14.18
CA LYS A 27 -9.87 3.63 -15.06
C LYS A 27 -8.72 4.40 -14.44
N LYS A 28 -7.56 4.32 -15.10
CA LYS A 28 -6.39 5.13 -14.72
C LYS A 28 -6.73 6.62 -14.90
N PRO A 29 -6.51 7.45 -13.86
CA PRO A 29 -6.60 8.90 -13.98
C PRO A 29 -5.64 9.45 -15.05
N ALA A 30 -6.04 10.51 -15.77
CA ALA A 30 -5.22 11.09 -16.83
C ALA A 30 -3.94 11.76 -16.29
N ASP A 31 -4.02 12.30 -15.10
CA ASP A 31 -2.99 13.05 -14.36
C ASP A 31 -1.99 12.16 -13.61
N LEU A 32 -2.21 10.85 -13.57
CA LEU A 32 -1.27 9.90 -12.98
C LEU A 32 -0.49 9.13 -14.05
N THR A 33 0.79 8.94 -13.81
CA THR A 33 1.58 7.92 -14.51
C THR A 33 1.04 6.53 -14.20
N ARG A 34 1.43 5.54 -15.00
CA ARG A 34 1.02 4.15 -14.77
C ARG A 34 1.56 3.61 -13.44
N ALA A 35 2.79 3.95 -13.10
CA ALA A 35 3.45 3.51 -11.88
C ALA A 35 2.76 4.08 -10.64
N GLU A 36 2.48 5.39 -10.65
CA GLU A 36 1.69 6.06 -9.60
C GLU A 36 0.32 5.41 -9.42
N PHE A 37 -0.43 5.20 -10.51
CA PHE A 37 -1.73 4.57 -10.42
C PHE A 37 -1.66 3.15 -9.87
N ASN A 38 -0.67 2.36 -10.27
CA ASN A 38 -0.47 1.00 -9.75
C ASN A 38 -0.22 1.04 -8.26
N HIS A 39 0.79 1.79 -7.85
CA HIS A 39 1.24 1.86 -6.48
C HIS A 39 0.12 2.34 -5.55
N TYR A 40 -0.55 3.45 -5.88
CA TYR A 40 -1.58 3.96 -4.99
C TYR A 40 -2.82 3.06 -4.93
N THR A 41 -3.25 2.49 -6.06
CA THR A 41 -4.41 1.59 -6.07
C THR A 41 -4.17 0.38 -5.16
N LEU A 42 -2.95 -0.15 -5.17
CA LEU A 42 -2.54 -1.28 -4.34
C LEU A 42 -2.27 -0.87 -2.89
N ALA A 43 -1.74 0.33 -2.63
CA ALA A 43 -1.55 0.83 -1.27
C ALA A 43 -2.85 0.81 -0.46
N GLN A 44 -3.98 1.14 -1.09
CA GLN A 44 -5.29 1.13 -0.43
C GLN A 44 -5.77 -0.25 0.05
N THR A 45 -5.24 -1.34 -0.49
CA THR A 45 -5.67 -2.70 -0.14
C THR A 45 -4.91 -3.28 1.04
N GLY A 46 -3.79 -2.64 1.42
CA GLY A 46 -2.84 -3.10 2.43
C GLY A 46 -1.80 -4.09 1.89
N ILE A 47 -1.86 -4.48 0.61
CA ILE A 47 -0.91 -5.46 0.04
C ILE A 47 0.55 -4.98 0.12
N ILE A 48 0.79 -3.67 0.07
CA ILE A 48 2.12 -3.09 0.22
C ILE A 48 2.74 -3.36 1.60
N PHE A 49 1.92 -3.67 2.60
CA PHE A 49 2.36 -4.04 3.94
C PHE A 49 2.22 -5.54 4.22
N GLY A 50 1.79 -6.33 3.23
CA GLY A 50 1.52 -7.76 3.38
C GLY A 50 0.24 -8.07 4.15
N TYR A 51 -0.71 -7.13 4.19
CA TYR A 51 -1.95 -7.26 4.96
C TYR A 51 -3.20 -7.08 4.08
N PRO A 52 -4.14 -8.03 4.06
CA PRO A 52 -5.37 -7.94 3.27
C PRO A 52 -6.46 -7.09 3.96
N SER A 53 -6.32 -5.76 3.95
CA SER A 53 -7.36 -4.87 4.51
C SER A 53 -8.66 -4.92 3.72
N LYS A 54 -8.56 -4.99 2.38
CA LYS A 54 -9.71 -5.16 1.48
C LYS A 54 -9.27 -5.80 0.17
N LEU A 55 -10.19 -6.51 -0.48
CA LEU A 55 -10.00 -6.94 -1.86
C LEU A 55 -10.05 -5.74 -2.82
N LEU A 56 -9.31 -5.83 -3.92
CA LEU A 56 -9.27 -4.83 -4.98
C LEU A 56 -10.52 -4.89 -5.87
N PHE A 57 -10.93 -6.08 -6.30
CA PHE A 57 -12.09 -6.26 -7.19
C PHE A 57 -13.30 -6.82 -6.45
N GLY A 58 -13.10 -7.85 -5.61
CA GLY A 58 -14.16 -8.47 -4.79
C GLY A 58 -14.59 -7.64 -3.57
N LYS A 59 -14.76 -6.31 -3.70
CA LYS A 59 -14.97 -5.39 -2.55
C LYS A 59 -16.21 -5.71 -1.70
N ASP A 60 -17.27 -6.18 -2.35
CA ASP A 60 -18.56 -6.46 -1.70
C ASP A 60 -18.72 -7.94 -1.30
N TRP A 61 -17.67 -8.74 -1.42
CA TRP A 61 -17.73 -10.15 -1.05
C TRP A 61 -17.64 -10.33 0.47
N ASP A 62 -18.45 -11.24 0.99
CA ASP A 62 -18.34 -11.67 2.38
C ASP A 62 -17.10 -12.58 2.54
N THR A 63 -16.04 -12.01 3.11
CA THR A 63 -14.78 -12.71 3.39
C THR A 63 -14.68 -13.19 4.85
N SER A 64 -15.75 -13.07 5.64
CA SER A 64 -15.75 -13.38 7.09
C SER A 64 -15.37 -14.83 7.42
N LYS A 65 -15.59 -15.74 6.47
CA LYS A 65 -15.25 -17.17 6.60
C LYS A 65 -13.85 -17.51 6.12
N TRP A 66 -13.14 -16.59 5.47
CA TRP A 66 -11.81 -16.82 4.96
C TRP A 66 -10.78 -16.56 6.04
N THR A 67 -9.75 -17.39 6.10
CA THR A 67 -8.57 -17.12 6.92
C THR A 67 -7.84 -15.87 6.43
N HIS A 68 -6.96 -15.33 7.26
CA HIS A 68 -6.13 -14.19 6.87
C HIS A 68 -5.27 -14.51 5.64
N ASP A 69 -4.68 -15.71 5.60
CA ASP A 69 -3.82 -16.16 4.51
C ASP A 69 -4.63 -16.36 3.21
N GLU A 70 -5.86 -16.88 3.30
CA GLU A 70 -6.78 -16.98 2.16
C GLU A 70 -7.12 -15.60 1.59
N GLN A 71 -7.41 -14.61 2.46
CA GLN A 71 -7.67 -13.23 2.02
C GLN A 71 -6.44 -12.62 1.33
N LEU A 72 -5.25 -12.84 1.90
CA LEU A 72 -4.00 -12.35 1.32
C LEU A 72 -3.65 -13.05 0.01
N THR A 73 -3.93 -14.34 -0.10
CA THR A 73 -3.78 -15.12 -1.34
C THR A 73 -4.60 -14.52 -2.47
N VAL A 74 -5.89 -14.26 -2.20
CA VAL A 74 -6.78 -13.63 -3.19
C VAL A 74 -6.29 -12.22 -3.51
N LEU A 75 -5.90 -11.43 -2.50
CA LEU A 75 -5.43 -10.06 -2.74
C LEU A 75 -4.13 -10.02 -3.57
N LEU A 76 -3.19 -10.93 -3.34
CA LEU A 76 -1.99 -11.06 -4.16
C LEU A 76 -2.36 -11.40 -5.61
N PHE A 77 -3.27 -12.36 -5.81
CA PHE A 77 -3.78 -12.68 -7.14
C PHE A 77 -4.41 -11.48 -7.84
N GLU A 78 -5.28 -10.74 -7.15
CA GLU A 78 -5.91 -9.53 -7.69
C GLU A 78 -4.89 -8.44 -8.03
N SER A 79 -3.85 -8.30 -7.21
CA SER A 79 -2.76 -7.33 -7.42
C SER A 79 -1.94 -7.66 -8.67
N LEU A 80 -1.64 -8.95 -8.88
CA LEU A 80 -0.96 -9.44 -10.08
C LEU A 80 -1.84 -9.28 -11.33
N LEU A 81 -3.14 -9.59 -11.23
CA LEU A 81 -4.11 -9.43 -12.30
C LEU A 81 -4.24 -7.95 -12.72
N PHE A 82 -4.40 -7.06 -11.74
CA PHE A 82 -4.46 -5.62 -11.96
C PHE A 82 -3.20 -5.11 -12.66
N THR A 83 -2.02 -5.52 -12.19
CA THR A 83 -0.74 -5.17 -12.80
C THR A 83 -0.66 -5.65 -14.26
N HIS A 84 -1.12 -6.86 -14.55
CA HIS A 84 -1.19 -7.40 -15.90
C HIS A 84 -2.07 -6.55 -16.82
N ILE A 85 -3.31 -6.30 -16.40
CA ILE A 85 -4.29 -5.51 -17.16
C ILE A 85 -3.73 -4.11 -17.46
N ASN A 86 -3.19 -3.43 -16.44
CA ASN A 86 -2.72 -2.07 -16.60
C ASN A 86 -1.47 -1.98 -17.50
N ILE A 87 -0.56 -2.96 -17.45
CA ILE A 87 0.63 -2.97 -18.31
C ILE A 87 0.29 -3.30 -19.77
N GLN A 88 -0.57 -4.29 -19.99
CA GLN A 88 -0.99 -4.69 -21.33
C GLN A 88 -1.88 -3.65 -22.03
N GLY A 89 -2.58 -2.80 -21.27
CA GLY A 89 -3.42 -1.73 -21.81
C GLY A 89 -4.60 -2.24 -22.66
N LYS A 90 -4.99 -3.50 -22.49
CA LYS A 90 -6.06 -4.15 -23.26
C LYS A 90 -7.40 -3.96 -22.57
N THR A 91 -8.44 -3.70 -23.35
CA THR A 91 -9.83 -3.55 -22.89
C THR A 91 -10.50 -4.86 -22.50
N LYS A 92 -9.91 -6.02 -22.85
CA LYS A 92 -10.45 -7.33 -22.48
C LYS A 92 -9.35 -8.27 -21.98
N LEU A 93 -9.53 -8.81 -20.78
CA LEU A 93 -8.69 -9.83 -20.19
C LEU A 93 -8.77 -11.11 -21.04
N LYS A 94 -7.61 -11.72 -21.30
CA LYS A 94 -7.52 -13.11 -21.78
C LYS A 94 -6.95 -13.94 -20.63
N PRO A 95 -7.78 -14.73 -19.92
CA PRO A 95 -7.33 -15.49 -18.76
C PRO A 95 -6.12 -16.40 -19.05
N GLU A 96 -6.08 -17.01 -20.24
CA GLU A 96 -4.98 -17.87 -20.66
C GLU A 96 -3.64 -17.11 -20.77
N ASP A 97 -3.66 -15.91 -21.37
CA ASP A 97 -2.45 -15.06 -21.49
C ASP A 97 -1.92 -14.68 -20.10
N PHE A 98 -2.81 -14.31 -19.18
CA PHE A 98 -2.45 -13.94 -17.82
C PHE A 98 -1.87 -15.11 -17.03
N LEU A 99 -2.55 -16.26 -17.03
CA LEU A 99 -2.06 -17.46 -16.35
C LEU A 99 -0.73 -17.95 -16.93
N ASN A 100 -0.54 -17.86 -18.25
CA ASN A 100 0.73 -18.21 -18.88
C ASN A 100 1.85 -17.25 -18.47
N ASP A 101 1.59 -15.93 -18.45
CA ASP A 101 2.57 -14.93 -18.00
C ASP A 101 2.98 -15.17 -16.53
N LEU A 102 2.04 -15.49 -15.64
CA LEU A 102 2.36 -15.85 -14.25
C LEU A 102 3.18 -17.13 -14.15
N ASN A 103 2.84 -18.16 -14.93
CA ASN A 103 3.57 -19.42 -14.94
C ASN A 103 5.02 -19.24 -15.43
N ILE A 104 5.25 -18.35 -16.39
CA ILE A 104 6.61 -18.01 -16.86
C ILE A 104 7.36 -17.20 -15.80
N PHE A 105 6.69 -16.21 -15.19
CA PHE A 105 7.25 -15.37 -14.15
C PHE A 105 7.72 -16.19 -12.95
N TYR A 106 6.84 -16.98 -12.34
CA TYR A 106 7.16 -17.74 -11.13
C TYR A 106 8.18 -18.85 -11.34
N LYS A 107 8.36 -19.35 -12.57
CA LYS A 107 9.46 -20.30 -12.89
C LYS A 107 10.86 -19.70 -12.69
N LYS A 108 11.01 -18.38 -12.78
CA LYS A 108 12.29 -17.67 -12.64
C LYS A 108 12.42 -16.92 -11.31
N HIS A 109 11.36 -16.95 -10.50
CA HIS A 109 11.27 -16.21 -9.26
C HIS A 109 12.07 -16.92 -8.16
N ARG A 110 13.20 -16.33 -7.75
CA ARG A 110 14.11 -16.87 -6.73
C ARG A 110 13.59 -16.61 -5.32
N VAL A 111 12.62 -17.41 -4.91
CA VAL A 111 12.06 -17.41 -3.56
C VAL A 111 12.22 -18.82 -2.99
N GLN A 112 12.87 -18.93 -1.82
CA GLN A 112 13.32 -20.21 -1.28
C GLN A 112 12.14 -21.18 -1.08
N SER A 113 11.03 -20.70 -0.51
CA SER A 113 9.84 -21.49 -0.23
C SER A 113 9.17 -22.10 -1.48
N LEU A 114 9.36 -21.50 -2.66
CA LEU A 114 8.75 -21.97 -3.91
C LEU A 114 9.53 -23.10 -4.60
N THR A 115 10.77 -23.37 -4.18
CA THR A 115 11.62 -24.40 -4.79
C THR A 115 10.95 -25.79 -4.81
N SER A 116 10.27 -26.15 -3.71
CA SER A 116 9.54 -27.43 -3.59
C SER A 116 8.27 -27.47 -4.45
N VAL A 117 7.57 -26.35 -4.59
CA VAL A 117 6.34 -26.21 -5.38
C VAL A 117 6.61 -26.33 -6.88
N LEU A 118 7.75 -25.79 -7.33
CA LEU A 118 8.16 -25.76 -8.74
C LEU A 118 8.79 -27.08 -9.21
N THR A 119 9.36 -27.87 -8.31
CA THR A 119 9.99 -29.16 -8.61
C THR A 119 9.01 -30.34 -8.61
N PHE A 120 7.83 -30.18 -8.02
CA PHE A 120 6.81 -31.22 -7.98
C PHE A 120 6.07 -31.34 -9.31
N PHE A 121 6.14 -32.52 -9.95
CA PHE A 121 5.48 -32.82 -11.22
C PHE A 121 4.10 -33.47 -10.98
N LEU A 122 3.06 -32.65 -10.78
CA LEU A 122 1.68 -33.08 -10.90
C LEU A 122 1.13 -32.79 -12.30
N LYS A 123 0.23 -33.65 -12.79
CA LYS A 123 -0.67 -33.28 -13.88
C LYS A 123 -1.72 -32.32 -13.31
N GLU A 124 -1.43 -31.04 -13.41
CA GLU A 124 -2.30 -29.97 -12.94
C GLU A 124 -2.56 -28.95 -14.03
N SER A 125 -3.67 -28.23 -13.91
CA SER A 125 -3.98 -27.12 -14.82
C SER A 125 -3.09 -25.90 -14.52
N ALA A 126 -2.98 -24.97 -15.47
CA ALA A 126 -2.21 -23.74 -15.29
C ALA A 126 -2.71 -22.90 -14.11
N SER A 127 -4.02 -22.91 -13.82
CA SER A 127 -4.60 -22.22 -12.67
C SER A 127 -4.26 -22.91 -11.35
N GLU A 128 -4.39 -24.23 -11.28
CA GLU A 128 -4.07 -25.03 -10.07
C GLU A 128 -2.62 -24.86 -9.63
N LYS A 129 -1.70 -24.77 -10.61
CA LYS A 129 -0.30 -24.48 -10.33
C LYS A 129 -0.11 -23.11 -9.68
N ILE A 130 -0.79 -22.08 -10.19
CA ILE A 130 -0.74 -20.74 -9.61
C ILE A 130 -1.37 -20.73 -8.22
N GLU A 131 -2.50 -21.43 -8.01
CA GLU A 131 -3.13 -21.55 -6.69
C GLU A 131 -2.13 -22.03 -5.63
N ARG A 132 -1.39 -23.12 -5.90
CA ARG A 132 -0.37 -23.64 -4.98
C ARG A 132 0.79 -22.69 -4.77
N ILE A 133 1.24 -22.00 -5.83
CA ILE A 133 2.32 -21.00 -5.72
C ILE A 133 1.90 -19.88 -4.78
N LEU A 134 0.70 -19.32 -4.97
CA LEU A 134 0.23 -18.21 -4.16
C LEU A 134 -0.05 -18.63 -2.72
N GLU A 135 -0.68 -19.79 -2.50
CA GLU A 135 -0.90 -20.36 -1.17
C GLU A 135 0.43 -20.53 -0.42
N LYS A 136 1.45 -21.08 -1.09
CA LYS A 136 2.77 -21.23 -0.46
C LYS A 136 3.45 -19.90 -0.19
N ARG A 137 3.25 -18.92 -1.07
CA ARG A 137 3.84 -17.58 -0.95
C ARG A 137 3.27 -16.78 0.22
N THR A 138 2.01 -17.01 0.56
CA THR A 138 1.28 -16.31 1.64
C THR A 138 1.30 -17.05 2.98
N ASP A 139 1.69 -18.33 2.99
CA ASP A 139 1.79 -19.19 4.17
C ASP A 139 2.80 -18.61 5.18
N VAL A 140 2.31 -18.14 6.32
CA VAL A 140 3.16 -17.64 7.41
C VAL A 140 3.80 -18.82 8.14
N PRO A 141 5.13 -18.84 8.38
CA PRO A 141 5.73 -19.94 9.11
C PRO A 141 5.12 -20.07 10.52
N LYS A 142 4.55 -21.24 10.83
CA LYS A 142 3.79 -21.54 12.06
C LYS A 142 4.51 -21.22 13.39
N ASN A 143 5.82 -21.04 13.36
CA ASN A 143 6.62 -20.69 14.54
C ASN A 143 6.46 -19.21 14.96
N LEU A 144 5.82 -18.38 14.14
CA LEU A 144 5.61 -16.94 14.38
C LEU A 144 4.27 -16.59 15.03
N THR A 145 3.29 -17.50 15.00
CA THR A 145 1.92 -17.25 15.51
C THR A 145 1.80 -17.35 17.03
N ASN A 146 2.85 -17.84 17.71
CA ASN A 146 2.86 -18.02 19.17
C ASN A 146 3.10 -16.71 19.95
N THR A 147 3.49 -15.63 19.29
CA THR A 147 3.52 -14.30 19.91
C THR A 147 2.28 -13.54 19.45
N LYS A 148 1.38 -13.20 20.38
CA LYS A 148 0.26 -12.26 20.14
C LYS A 148 0.78 -10.82 19.93
N SER A 149 1.90 -10.66 19.24
CA SER A 149 2.44 -9.37 18.86
C SER A 149 1.77 -8.93 17.57
N TRP A 150 1.40 -7.66 17.52
CA TRP A 150 0.88 -7.01 16.33
C TRP A 150 1.86 -7.01 15.15
N MET A 151 3.16 -7.21 15.42
CA MET A 151 4.18 -7.41 14.40
C MET A 151 3.89 -8.65 13.53
N SER A 152 3.18 -9.65 14.06
CA SER A 152 2.78 -10.85 13.29
C SER A 152 1.94 -10.53 12.05
N TYR A 153 1.25 -9.37 12.03
CA TYR A 153 0.49 -8.90 10.87
C TYR A 153 1.36 -8.46 9.68
N PHE A 154 2.66 -8.22 9.90
CA PHE A 154 3.62 -7.77 8.88
C PHE A 154 4.57 -8.88 8.44
N THR A 155 4.29 -10.13 8.82
CA THR A 155 5.09 -11.31 8.43
C THR A 155 5.08 -11.60 6.94
N ASN A 156 4.25 -10.90 6.17
CA ASN A 156 4.12 -11.03 4.72
C ASN A 156 4.47 -9.75 3.95
N SER A 157 5.09 -8.74 4.57
CA SER A 157 5.34 -7.45 3.90
C SER A 157 6.08 -7.58 2.57
N PHE A 158 6.98 -8.55 2.43
CA PHE A 158 7.76 -8.75 1.20
C PHE A 158 6.97 -9.37 0.03
N ILE A 159 5.71 -9.78 0.21
CA ILE A 159 4.83 -10.25 -0.87
C ILE A 159 4.64 -9.16 -1.94
N TYR A 160 4.70 -7.88 -1.58
CA TYR A 160 4.57 -6.81 -2.58
C TYR A 160 5.72 -6.81 -3.62
N LEU A 161 6.88 -7.41 -3.29
CA LEU A 161 7.96 -7.58 -4.27
C LEU A 161 7.54 -8.45 -5.45
N ASP A 162 6.66 -9.43 -5.26
CA ASP A 162 6.12 -10.24 -6.35
C ASP A 162 5.42 -9.35 -7.39
N VAL A 163 4.68 -8.34 -6.93
CA VAL A 163 3.97 -7.40 -7.80
C VAL A 163 4.96 -6.48 -8.55
N ILE A 164 5.96 -5.93 -7.85
CA ILE A 164 6.99 -5.07 -8.44
C ILE A 164 7.79 -5.85 -9.50
N LEU A 165 8.20 -7.08 -9.19
CA LEU A 165 8.96 -7.95 -10.07
C LEU A 165 8.12 -8.44 -11.26
N PHE A 166 6.83 -8.67 -11.05
CA PHE A 166 5.92 -9.01 -12.15
C PHE A 166 5.73 -7.83 -13.09
N GLU A 167 5.62 -6.60 -12.57
CA GLU A 167 5.59 -5.39 -13.39
C GLU A 167 6.87 -5.24 -14.23
N ASP A 168 8.04 -5.42 -13.62
CA ASP A 168 9.33 -5.44 -14.31
C ASP A 168 9.36 -6.48 -15.44
N PHE A 169 8.97 -7.72 -15.13
CA PHE A 169 8.89 -8.82 -16.08
C PHE A 169 8.00 -8.48 -17.28
N LEU A 170 6.82 -7.91 -17.04
CA LEU A 170 5.88 -7.55 -18.11
C LEU A 170 6.41 -6.40 -18.97
N LYS A 171 7.01 -5.36 -18.38
CA LYS A 171 7.60 -4.23 -19.12
C LYS A 171 8.78 -4.67 -19.99
N ASN A 172 9.58 -5.61 -19.50
CA ASN A 172 10.80 -6.06 -20.16
C ASN A 172 10.60 -7.29 -21.06
N LYS A 173 9.45 -7.37 -21.74
CA LYS A 173 9.13 -8.42 -22.72
C LYS A 173 9.33 -9.83 -22.14
N ARG A 174 8.85 -10.07 -20.91
CA ARG A 174 8.95 -11.36 -20.20
C ARG A 174 10.38 -11.76 -19.84
N LYS A 175 11.26 -10.77 -19.68
CA LYS A 175 12.59 -10.93 -19.09
C LYS A 175 12.58 -10.27 -17.72
N GLN A 176 12.93 -11.03 -16.70
CA GLN A 176 13.12 -10.51 -15.36
C GLN A 176 14.48 -9.82 -15.31
N THR A 177 14.49 -8.52 -15.04
CA THR A 177 15.71 -7.71 -14.93
C THR A 177 16.10 -7.45 -13.49
N LEU A 178 15.13 -7.54 -12.58
CA LEU A 178 15.29 -7.38 -11.15
C LEU A 178 15.32 -8.74 -10.43
N ASP A 179 16.17 -8.86 -9.41
CA ASP A 179 16.32 -10.06 -8.61
C ASP A 179 15.65 -9.90 -7.24
N TYR A 180 14.83 -10.89 -6.85
CA TYR A 180 14.07 -10.83 -5.61
C TYR A 180 14.97 -10.73 -4.37
N GLN A 181 16.01 -11.56 -4.30
CA GLN A 181 16.92 -11.63 -3.15
C GLN A 181 17.62 -10.29 -2.94
N LYS A 182 18.06 -9.64 -4.03
CA LYS A 182 18.64 -8.29 -3.99
C LYS A 182 17.65 -7.23 -3.52
N LEU A 183 16.43 -7.22 -4.04
CA LEU A 183 15.41 -6.25 -3.62
C LEU A 183 15.07 -6.43 -2.13
N ALA A 184 14.92 -7.69 -1.70
CA ALA A 184 14.59 -8.01 -0.33
C ALA A 184 15.72 -7.65 0.64
N LEU A 185 16.97 -7.96 0.30
CA LEU A 185 18.14 -7.59 1.08
C LEU A 185 18.31 -6.08 1.20
N LEU A 186 18.08 -5.33 0.11
CA LEU A 186 18.13 -3.88 0.12
C LEU A 186 17.03 -3.28 1.00
N ALA A 187 15.81 -3.81 0.94
CA ALA A 187 14.72 -3.40 1.82
C ALA A 187 15.03 -3.68 3.29
N LEU A 188 15.63 -4.83 3.62
CA LEU A 188 16.09 -5.10 4.99
C LEU A 188 17.20 -4.14 5.43
N GLY A 189 18.11 -3.75 4.54
CA GLY A 189 19.11 -2.71 4.83
C GLY A 189 18.47 -1.37 5.18
N ILE A 190 17.41 -0.98 4.47
CA ILE A 190 16.65 0.24 4.77
C ILE A 190 15.89 0.12 6.09
N ILE A 191 15.26 -1.03 6.36
CA ILE A 191 14.62 -1.30 7.65
C ILE A 191 15.64 -1.20 8.79
N SER A 192 16.85 -1.73 8.61
CA SER A 192 17.93 -1.56 9.57
C SER A 192 18.26 -0.08 9.78
N ILE A 193 18.44 0.72 8.72
CA ILE A 193 18.70 2.16 8.87
C ILE A 193 17.55 2.88 9.60
N SER A 194 16.31 2.53 9.28
CA SER A 194 15.11 3.12 9.91
C SER A 194 14.94 2.69 11.37
N ALA A 195 15.40 1.50 11.74
CA ALA A 195 15.40 1.04 13.13
C ALA A 195 16.51 1.74 13.95
N TYR A 196 17.72 1.91 13.41
CA TYR A 196 18.89 2.41 14.17
C TYR A 196 18.94 3.93 14.32
N SER A 197 17.81 4.63 14.25
CA SER A 197 17.82 6.10 14.21
C SER A 197 18.34 6.74 15.51
N ASP A 198 18.34 6.03 16.64
CA ASP A 198 18.79 6.52 17.96
C ASP A 198 20.21 6.07 18.36
N GLY A 199 20.82 5.14 17.61
CA GLY A 199 22.18 4.64 17.82
C GLY A 199 22.33 3.45 18.80
N GLU A 200 21.25 2.93 19.39
CA GLU A 200 21.29 1.76 20.30
C GLU A 200 20.22 0.70 19.96
N ILE A 201 20.63 -0.56 19.79
CA ILE A 201 19.69 -1.63 19.42
C ILE A 201 18.84 -2.08 20.61
N GLN A 202 17.58 -1.71 20.61
CA GLN A 202 16.60 -2.12 21.60
C GLN A 202 15.99 -3.49 21.26
N GLU A 203 15.41 -4.16 22.26
CA GLU A 203 14.86 -5.52 22.06
C GLU A 203 13.65 -5.53 21.11
N HIS A 204 12.84 -4.47 21.11
CA HIS A 204 11.72 -4.37 20.18
C HIS A 204 12.18 -4.18 18.73
N GLU A 205 13.30 -3.48 18.49
CA GLU A 205 13.92 -3.34 17.16
C GLU A 205 14.43 -4.67 16.62
N LYS A 206 15.03 -5.50 17.47
CA LYS A 206 15.44 -6.86 17.09
C LYS A 206 14.24 -7.70 16.68
N ASN A 207 13.16 -7.63 17.45
CA ASN A 207 11.93 -8.37 17.15
C ASN A 207 11.28 -7.89 15.85
N LEU A 208 11.30 -6.58 15.61
CA LEU A 208 10.83 -5.97 14.37
C LEU A 208 11.64 -6.44 13.17
N PHE A 209 12.97 -6.34 13.24
CA PHE A 209 13.85 -6.79 12.17
C PHE A 209 13.71 -8.28 11.90
N ASN A 210 13.66 -9.11 12.95
CA ASN A 210 13.47 -10.55 12.80
C ASN A 210 12.14 -10.89 12.10
N THR A 211 11.08 -10.12 12.35
CA THR A 211 9.79 -10.28 11.66
C THR A 211 9.95 -10.05 10.16
N PHE A 212 10.58 -8.94 9.76
CA PHE A 212 10.83 -8.65 8.35
C PHE A 212 11.81 -9.63 7.69
N LEU A 213 12.86 -10.04 8.41
CA LEU A 213 13.84 -11.03 7.92
C LEU A 213 13.17 -12.37 7.60
N LEU A 214 12.20 -12.78 8.40
CA LEU A 214 11.43 -14.02 8.16
C LEU A 214 10.47 -13.86 6.98
N SER A 215 9.88 -12.67 6.81
CA SER A 215 9.03 -12.33 5.66
C SER A 215 9.78 -12.33 4.33
N ALA A 216 11.07 -11.96 4.37
CA ALA A 216 11.89 -11.77 3.18
C ALA A 216 12.20 -13.06 2.42
N ASP A 217 12.03 -14.25 3.01
CA ASP A 217 12.26 -15.57 2.39
C ASP A 217 13.59 -15.64 1.60
N LEU A 218 14.66 -15.19 2.28
CA LEU A 218 16.01 -15.10 1.73
C LEU A 218 16.71 -16.45 1.68
N ASP A 219 17.54 -16.63 0.65
CA ASP A 219 18.55 -17.69 0.57
C ASP A 219 19.54 -17.56 1.75
N SER A 220 20.26 -18.65 2.08
CA SER A 220 21.08 -18.73 3.31
C SER A 220 22.11 -17.61 3.43
N ASP A 221 22.77 -17.29 2.31
CA ASP A 221 23.90 -16.36 2.30
C ASP A 221 23.41 -14.91 2.47
N GLU A 222 22.35 -14.54 1.74
CA GLU A 222 21.67 -13.25 1.87
C GLU A 222 21.06 -13.07 3.26
N LYS A 223 20.53 -14.13 3.86
CA LYS A 223 19.99 -14.10 5.23
C LYS A 223 21.06 -13.80 6.27
N GLU A 224 22.23 -14.45 6.18
CA GLU A 224 23.35 -14.19 7.09
C GLU A 224 23.92 -12.79 6.89
N LEU A 225 24.01 -12.32 5.64
CA LEU A 225 24.41 -10.94 5.33
C LEU A 225 23.43 -9.91 5.93
N ALA A 226 22.11 -10.14 5.81
CA ALA A 226 21.11 -9.26 6.40
C ALA A 226 21.26 -9.16 7.94
N LYS A 227 21.48 -10.29 8.62
CA LYS A 227 21.71 -10.31 10.08
C LYS A 227 22.98 -9.57 10.47
N LEU A 228 24.06 -9.73 9.70
CA LEU A 228 25.32 -9.04 9.92
C LEU A 228 25.13 -7.51 9.82
N ARG A 229 24.52 -7.06 8.72
CA ARG A 229 24.20 -5.64 8.46
C ARG A 229 23.32 -5.02 9.53
N PHE A 230 22.36 -5.79 10.05
CA PHE A 230 21.60 -5.34 11.20
C PHE A 230 22.53 -5.21 12.40
N LYS A 231 23.14 -6.30 12.87
CA LYS A 231 23.96 -6.33 14.10
C LYS A 231 25.07 -5.27 14.15
N GLU A 232 25.77 -5.03 13.04
CA GLU A 232 26.90 -4.10 12.98
C GLU A 232 26.47 -2.66 12.65
N GLY A 233 25.21 -2.47 12.25
CA GLY A 233 24.75 -1.24 11.62
C GLY A 233 25.14 -1.18 10.14
N ILE A 234 24.38 -0.43 9.36
CA ILE A 234 24.63 -0.20 7.94
C ILE A 234 24.35 1.25 7.58
N THR A 235 25.12 1.80 6.66
CA THR A 235 24.98 3.16 6.16
C THR A 235 24.44 3.21 4.74
N LEU A 236 23.88 4.36 4.34
CA LEU A 236 23.39 4.57 2.97
C LEU A 236 24.50 4.49 1.91
N ASN A 237 25.73 4.84 2.27
CA ASN A 237 26.86 4.75 1.34
C ASN A 237 27.14 3.31 0.93
N GLU A 238 27.06 2.38 1.88
CA GLU A 238 27.24 0.94 1.63
C GLU A 238 26.13 0.37 0.72
N LEU A 239 24.91 0.90 0.81
CA LEU A 239 23.78 0.48 -0.02
C LEU A 239 23.75 1.14 -1.40
N THR A 240 24.52 2.20 -1.63
CA THR A 240 24.39 3.03 -2.85
C THR A 240 24.70 2.25 -4.12
N GLY A 241 25.69 1.36 -4.10
CA GLY A 241 26.02 0.49 -5.23
C GLY A 241 24.98 -0.60 -5.53
N GLU A 242 24.07 -0.87 -4.59
CA GLU A 242 23.02 -1.89 -4.69
C GLU A 242 21.66 -1.30 -5.12
N MET A 243 21.54 0.03 -5.14
CA MET A 243 20.30 0.74 -5.44
C MET A 243 19.72 0.32 -6.80
N VAL A 244 18.42 0.04 -6.81
CA VAL A 244 17.66 -0.29 -8.01
C VAL A 244 16.89 0.93 -8.50
N ASP A 245 17.10 1.31 -9.76
CA ASP A 245 16.37 2.41 -10.39
C ASP A 245 14.98 1.97 -10.87
N SER A 246 14.09 1.75 -9.91
CA SER A 246 12.67 1.47 -10.14
C SER A 246 11.84 2.36 -9.24
N TRP A 247 10.98 3.20 -9.83
CA TRP A 247 10.12 4.10 -9.06
C TRP A 247 9.25 3.34 -8.06
N ASN A 248 8.60 2.24 -8.48
CA ASN A 248 7.76 1.43 -7.58
C ASN A 248 8.55 0.84 -6.40
N PHE A 249 9.80 0.42 -6.65
CA PHE A 249 10.63 -0.14 -5.59
C PHE A 249 11.11 0.94 -4.62
N LYS A 250 11.57 2.10 -5.12
CA LYS A 250 11.91 3.25 -4.29
C LYS A 250 10.72 3.75 -3.46
N ARG A 251 9.52 3.74 -4.03
CA ARG A 251 8.27 4.02 -3.32
C ARG A 251 8.02 3.01 -2.20
N TYR A 252 8.11 1.72 -2.50
CA TYR A 252 7.94 0.67 -1.51
C TYR A 252 8.96 0.75 -0.36
N LEU A 253 10.24 1.05 -0.66
CA LEU A 253 11.25 1.30 0.36
C LEU A 253 10.86 2.47 1.27
N LEU A 254 10.27 3.53 0.72
CA LEU A 254 9.81 4.67 1.50
C LEU A 254 8.62 4.29 2.39
N ASP A 255 7.66 3.51 1.90
CA ASP A 255 6.52 3.05 2.70
C ASP A 255 6.98 2.12 3.83
N LEU A 256 7.93 1.22 3.57
CA LEU A 256 8.57 0.39 4.62
C LEU A 256 9.32 1.24 5.64
N SER A 257 9.99 2.31 5.21
CA SER A 257 10.71 3.21 6.11
C SER A 257 9.74 3.89 7.08
N VAL A 258 8.64 4.44 6.55
CA VAL A 258 7.58 5.07 7.35
C VAL A 258 6.96 4.05 8.30
N LEU A 259 6.60 2.86 7.79
CA LEU A 259 6.04 1.80 8.63
C LEU A 259 6.99 1.47 9.78
N THR A 260 8.25 1.16 9.49
CA THR A 260 9.29 0.80 10.47
C THR A 260 9.40 1.84 11.58
N MET A 261 9.35 3.13 11.24
CA MET A 261 9.42 4.21 12.23
C MET A 261 8.23 4.26 13.17
N HIS A 262 7.02 4.08 12.64
CA HIS A 262 5.86 3.88 13.51
C HIS A 262 6.09 2.67 14.42
N MET A 263 6.61 1.57 13.88
CA MET A 263 6.86 0.38 14.69
C MET A 263 7.93 0.58 15.76
N ASN A 264 8.85 1.52 15.57
CA ASN A 264 10.00 1.71 16.45
C ASN A 264 9.75 2.59 17.68
N GLN A 265 8.63 3.33 17.74
CA GLN A 265 8.25 4.21 18.88
C GLN A 265 9.30 5.27 19.25
N ASN A 266 10.19 5.66 18.33
CA ASN A 266 11.25 6.64 18.55
C ASN A 266 10.75 8.10 18.65
N SER A 267 11.66 9.02 18.97
CA SER A 267 11.34 10.45 18.98
C SER A 267 11.10 10.98 17.55
N ARG A 268 9.92 11.58 17.35
CA ARG A 268 9.42 12.01 16.03
C ARG A 268 10.33 12.97 15.25
N GLU A 269 11.16 13.76 15.93
CA GLU A 269 12.07 14.71 15.25
C GLU A 269 13.16 13.96 14.49
N THR A 270 13.79 12.96 15.12
CA THR A 270 14.80 12.08 14.51
C THR A 270 14.21 11.24 13.38
N ASP A 271 12.94 10.83 13.51
CA ASP A 271 12.24 10.07 12.48
C ASP A 271 12.07 10.88 11.19
N LEU A 272 11.61 12.13 11.29
CA LEU A 272 11.39 12.96 10.10
C LEU A 272 12.69 13.28 9.37
N GLU A 273 13.79 13.54 10.10
CA GLU A 273 15.11 13.79 9.50
C GLU A 273 15.62 12.56 8.73
N THR A 274 15.44 11.38 9.31
CA THR A 274 15.83 10.12 8.68
C THR A 274 14.98 9.85 7.42
N LEU A 275 13.66 10.09 7.45
CA LEU A 275 12.81 9.98 6.24
C LEU A 275 13.22 10.97 5.14
N ILE A 276 13.54 12.21 5.50
CA ILE A 276 14.02 13.22 4.53
C ILE A 276 15.33 12.76 3.89
N THR A 277 16.23 12.17 4.67
CA THR A 277 17.51 11.63 4.21
C THR A 277 17.30 10.45 3.26
N LEU A 278 16.47 9.48 3.64
CA LEU A 278 16.11 8.33 2.82
C LEU A 278 15.45 8.75 1.50
N LYS A 279 14.49 9.68 1.57
CA LYS A 279 13.85 10.25 0.37
C LYS A 279 14.87 10.89 -0.57
N ARG A 280 15.82 11.68 -0.05
CA ARG A 280 16.89 12.29 -0.86
C ARG A 280 17.78 11.22 -1.50
N TRP A 281 18.19 10.21 -0.74
CA TRP A 281 19.03 9.11 -1.24
C TRP A 281 18.34 8.33 -2.36
N MET A 282 17.03 8.07 -2.24
CA MET A 282 16.23 7.41 -3.29
C MET A 282 15.90 8.32 -4.48
N SER A 283 16.21 9.62 -4.40
CA SER A 283 15.76 10.65 -5.36
C SER A 283 14.24 10.72 -5.51
N CYS A 284 13.51 10.46 -4.42
CA CYS A 284 12.06 10.61 -4.35
C CYS A 284 11.69 12.09 -4.15
N SER A 285 10.54 12.47 -4.67
CA SER A 285 10.00 13.82 -4.51
C SER A 285 9.42 14.04 -3.10
N GLU A 286 9.18 15.31 -2.75
CA GLU A 286 8.39 15.66 -1.55
C GLU A 286 6.98 15.07 -1.58
N ARG A 287 6.43 14.92 -2.79
CA ARG A 287 5.12 14.32 -2.99
C ARG A 287 5.12 12.86 -2.57
N ASP A 288 6.11 12.10 -3.04
CA ASP A 288 6.26 10.69 -2.68
C ASP A 288 6.34 10.51 -1.16
N LEU A 289 7.14 11.32 -0.46
CA LEU A 289 7.26 11.20 1.00
C LEU A 289 5.95 11.50 1.72
N ASP A 290 5.24 12.57 1.34
CA ASP A 290 3.95 12.91 1.95
C ASP A 290 2.92 11.79 1.76
N GLU A 291 2.93 11.16 0.59
CA GLU A 291 2.01 10.08 0.24
C GLU A 291 2.34 8.79 0.98
N ALA A 292 3.62 8.45 1.14
CA ALA A 292 4.05 7.31 1.96
C ALA A 292 3.59 7.46 3.41
N ILE A 293 3.80 8.65 4.00
CA ILE A 293 3.33 8.96 5.36
C ILE A 293 1.81 8.82 5.44
N TYR A 294 1.10 9.46 4.52
CA TYR A 294 -0.36 9.43 4.50
C TYR A 294 -0.92 8.01 4.38
N CYS A 295 -0.47 7.22 3.40
CA CYS A 295 -0.97 5.88 3.15
C CYS A 295 -0.67 4.94 4.32
N THR A 296 0.52 5.04 4.91
CA THR A 296 0.90 4.23 6.07
C THR A 296 0.09 4.61 7.30
N ASP A 297 -0.05 5.92 7.56
CA ASP A 297 -0.82 6.42 8.70
C ASP A 297 -2.28 5.95 8.60
N GLN A 298 -2.88 6.11 7.43
CA GLN A 298 -4.24 5.68 7.15
C GLN A 298 -4.41 4.17 7.36
N PHE A 299 -3.51 3.37 6.79
CA PHE A 299 -3.55 1.91 6.93
C PHE A 299 -3.51 1.49 8.41
N LEU A 300 -2.58 2.05 9.19
CA LEU A 300 -2.44 1.71 10.61
C LEU A 300 -3.68 2.14 11.41
N LEU A 301 -4.27 3.30 11.12
CA LEU A 301 -5.50 3.77 11.78
C LEU A 301 -6.70 2.87 11.49
N GLU A 302 -6.91 2.48 10.22
CA GLU A 302 -8.03 1.63 9.81
C GLU A 302 -7.94 0.23 10.40
N ASN A 303 -6.72 -0.28 10.59
CA ASN A 303 -6.47 -1.61 11.11
C ASN A 303 -6.16 -1.61 12.61
N ASN A 304 -6.18 -0.45 13.28
CA ASN A 304 -5.74 -0.30 14.68
C ASN A 304 -6.47 -1.22 15.67
N GLN A 305 -7.78 -1.46 15.50
CA GLN A 305 -8.53 -2.36 16.38
C GLN A 305 -8.02 -3.81 16.33
N LYS A 306 -7.42 -4.20 15.21
CA LYS A 306 -6.83 -5.54 15.01
C LYS A 306 -5.35 -5.54 15.36
N VAL A 307 -4.66 -4.43 15.08
CA VAL A 307 -3.21 -4.27 15.23
C VAL A 307 -2.84 -3.84 16.67
N SER A 308 -3.75 -3.38 17.53
CA SER A 308 -3.49 -3.02 18.95
C SER A 308 -2.25 -2.14 19.19
N TYR A 309 -1.80 -1.43 18.16
CA TYR A 309 -0.61 -0.59 18.18
C TYR A 309 -0.93 0.75 18.88
N LEU A 310 -2.12 1.31 18.69
CA LEU A 310 -2.58 2.55 19.32
C LEU A 310 -3.40 2.26 20.59
N ASN A 311 -2.86 1.48 21.52
CA ASN A 311 -3.45 1.36 22.86
C ASN A 311 -3.26 2.65 23.69
N ASP A 312 -2.39 3.57 23.24
CA ASP A 312 -2.21 4.91 23.78
C ASP A 312 -3.07 5.94 23.00
N SER A 313 -3.94 6.66 23.73
CA SER A 313 -4.77 7.74 23.17
C SER A 313 -3.95 8.86 22.52
N ASN A 314 -2.74 9.13 23.03
CA ASN A 314 -1.87 10.18 22.49
C ASN A 314 -1.29 9.80 21.12
N ALA A 315 -0.89 8.54 20.94
CA ALA A 315 -0.40 8.04 19.65
C ALA A 315 -1.49 8.14 18.56
N MET A 316 -2.73 7.79 18.90
CA MET A 316 -3.87 7.91 17.99
C MET A 316 -4.14 9.36 17.59
N GLU A 317 -4.20 10.28 18.55
CA GLU A 317 -4.47 11.70 18.27
C GLU A 317 -3.38 12.32 17.39
N GLN A 318 -2.11 12.01 17.66
CA GLN A 318 -1.00 12.52 16.87
C GLN A 318 -0.98 11.96 15.43
N MET A 319 -1.40 10.71 15.24
CA MET A 319 -1.52 10.10 13.92
C MET A 319 -2.66 10.74 13.12
N LEU A 320 -3.80 11.02 13.78
CA LEU A 320 -4.89 11.77 13.19
C LEU A 320 -4.46 13.19 12.77
N ASP A 321 -3.62 13.85 13.56
CA ASP A 321 -3.05 15.15 13.21
C ASP A 321 -2.08 15.06 12.03
N SER A 322 -1.22 14.03 11.97
CA SER A 322 -0.33 13.76 10.83
C SER A 322 -1.11 13.57 9.52
N VAL A 323 -2.12 12.68 9.53
CA VAL A 323 -3.02 12.47 8.40
C VAL A 323 -3.69 13.78 7.99
N SER A 324 -4.21 14.55 8.97
CA SER A 324 -4.86 15.83 8.71
C SER A 324 -3.91 16.81 8.00
N LYS A 325 -2.69 16.99 8.51
CA LYS A 325 -1.67 17.89 7.95
C LYS A 325 -1.24 17.48 6.55
N ARG A 326 -0.98 16.18 6.32
CA ARG A 326 -0.59 15.69 4.99
C ARG A 326 -1.72 15.83 3.99
N TRP A 327 -2.95 15.58 4.43
CA TRP A 327 -4.11 15.76 3.59
C TRP A 327 -4.35 17.23 3.20
N ILE A 328 -4.15 18.19 4.12
CA ILE A 328 -4.11 19.62 3.80
C ILE A 328 -3.12 19.91 2.67
N LYS A 329 -1.91 19.34 2.74
CA LYS A 329 -0.88 19.53 1.72
C LYS A 329 -1.27 18.90 0.38
N ILE A 330 -1.86 17.71 0.38
CA ILE A 330 -2.35 17.02 -0.83
C ILE A 330 -3.47 17.82 -1.51
N LEU A 331 -4.45 18.30 -0.75
CA LEU A 331 -5.50 19.18 -1.28
C LEU A 331 -4.95 20.52 -1.76
N GLY A 332 -4.00 21.10 -1.02
CA GLY A 332 -3.35 22.36 -1.38
C GLY A 332 -2.64 22.32 -2.73
N ARG A 333 -2.06 21.17 -3.11
CA ARG A 333 -1.47 20.95 -4.44
C ARG A 333 -2.50 20.97 -5.58
N ASN A 334 -3.74 20.63 -5.27
CA ASN A 334 -4.85 20.53 -6.22
C ASN A 334 -5.90 21.64 -5.99
N LYS A 335 -5.54 22.71 -5.26
CA LYS A 335 -6.48 23.71 -4.74
C LYS A 335 -7.32 24.37 -5.83
N ASP A 336 -6.75 24.65 -7.00
CA ASP A 336 -7.44 25.41 -8.06
C ASP A 336 -8.54 24.54 -8.69
N LYS A 337 -8.22 23.27 -8.97
CA LYS A 337 -9.18 22.28 -9.47
C LYS A 337 -10.24 21.95 -8.41
N LEU A 338 -9.82 21.80 -7.15
CA LEU A 338 -10.74 21.57 -6.02
C LEU A 338 -11.70 22.76 -5.84
N ALA A 339 -11.21 23.99 -5.92
CA ALA A 339 -12.03 25.20 -5.84
C ALA A 339 -13.03 25.26 -6.99
N GLN A 340 -12.62 24.92 -8.21
CA GLN A 340 -13.49 24.87 -9.37
C GLN A 340 -14.63 23.86 -9.19
N GLU A 341 -14.34 22.66 -8.72
CA GLU A 341 -15.35 21.62 -8.45
C GLU A 341 -16.27 22.00 -7.28
N ILE A 342 -15.74 22.58 -6.20
CA ILE A 342 -16.54 23.08 -5.07
C ILE A 342 -17.49 24.19 -5.52
N LYS A 343 -17.05 25.14 -6.36
CA LYS A 343 -17.90 26.22 -6.90
C LYS A 343 -19.13 25.68 -7.65
N GLN A 344 -19.05 24.48 -8.23
CA GLN A 344 -20.17 23.85 -8.92
C GLN A 344 -21.22 23.27 -7.95
N SER A 345 -20.85 22.99 -6.69
CA SER A 345 -21.77 22.51 -5.67
C SER A 345 -22.28 23.64 -4.76
N LYS A 346 -23.41 24.25 -5.14
CA LYS A 346 -24.04 25.34 -4.37
C LYS A 346 -24.34 24.96 -2.91
N GLU A 347 -24.77 23.72 -2.65
CA GLU A 347 -25.09 23.26 -1.30
C GLU A 347 -23.82 23.09 -0.46
N LEU A 348 -22.74 22.54 -1.02
CA LEU A 348 -21.47 22.44 -0.31
C LEU A 348 -20.90 23.82 0.02
N VAL A 349 -20.97 24.77 -0.92
CA VAL A 349 -20.54 26.17 -0.66
C VAL A 349 -21.33 26.79 0.48
N TYR A 350 -22.65 26.58 0.53
CA TYR A 350 -23.48 27.06 1.61
C TYR A 350 -23.08 26.46 2.97
N LEU A 351 -22.91 25.13 3.03
CA LEU A 351 -22.52 24.43 4.25
C LEU A 351 -21.11 24.84 4.72
N ILE A 352 -20.19 25.06 3.77
CA ILE A 352 -18.86 25.59 4.02
C ILE A 352 -18.93 26.97 4.68
N ARG A 353 -19.70 27.89 4.13
CA ARG A 353 -19.88 29.24 4.69
C ARG A 353 -20.54 29.20 6.06
N LYS A 354 -21.58 28.39 6.23
CA LYS A 354 -22.26 28.22 7.51
C LYS A 354 -21.29 27.72 8.59
N SER A 355 -20.43 26.75 8.26
CA SER A 355 -19.46 26.20 9.21
C SER A 355 -18.39 27.19 9.70
N ALA A 356 -18.19 28.30 8.97
CA ALA A 356 -17.25 29.34 9.37
C ALA A 356 -17.80 30.26 10.48
N SER A 357 -19.13 30.31 10.65
CA SER A 357 -19.82 31.17 11.62
C SER A 357 -20.64 30.40 12.66
N GLU A 358 -21.08 29.18 12.35
CA GLU A 358 -21.99 28.37 13.16
C GLU A 358 -21.61 26.89 13.13
N GLU A 359 -21.93 26.14 14.19
CA GLU A 359 -21.72 24.69 14.18
C GLU A 359 -22.75 23.99 13.29
N LEU A 360 -22.26 23.10 12.40
CA LEU A 360 -23.11 22.26 11.56
C LEU A 360 -23.82 21.16 12.36
N SER A 361 -25.09 20.91 12.05
CA SER A 361 -25.84 19.77 12.59
C SER A 361 -25.24 18.43 12.13
N LYS A 362 -25.63 17.32 12.77
CA LYS A 362 -25.20 15.97 12.34
C LYS A 362 -25.58 15.67 10.89
N GLU A 363 -26.77 16.08 10.48
CA GLU A 363 -27.29 15.90 9.12
C GLU A 363 -26.49 16.76 8.12
N GLU A 364 -26.16 18.00 8.50
CA GLU A 364 -25.34 18.90 7.68
C GLU A 364 -23.91 18.38 7.52
N LYS A 365 -23.33 17.82 8.58
CA LYS A 365 -22.01 17.16 8.53
C LYS A 365 -22.00 15.97 7.56
N GLU A 366 -23.03 15.13 7.56
CA GLU A 366 -23.14 14.02 6.59
C GLU A 366 -23.36 14.51 5.15
N LYS A 367 -24.07 15.62 4.95
CA LYS A 367 -24.20 16.26 3.63
C LYS A 367 -22.87 16.79 3.11
N VAL A 368 -22.11 17.49 3.96
CA VAL A 368 -20.74 17.95 3.63
C VAL A 368 -19.89 16.77 3.19
N LYS A 369 -19.87 15.68 3.97
CA LYS A 369 -19.12 14.47 3.66
C LYS A 369 -19.52 13.87 2.31
N THR A 370 -20.82 13.71 2.06
CA THR A 370 -21.33 13.12 0.81
C THR A 370 -20.95 13.95 -0.41
N GLN A 371 -21.18 15.26 -0.36
CA GLN A 371 -20.88 16.15 -1.49
C GLN A 371 -19.38 16.32 -1.73
N PHE A 372 -18.59 16.37 -0.66
CA PHE A 372 -17.15 16.39 -0.77
C PHE A 372 -16.64 15.10 -1.41
N MET A 373 -17.22 13.93 -1.05
CA MET A 373 -16.89 12.66 -1.71
C MET A 373 -17.24 12.65 -3.20
N ASP A 374 -18.29 13.32 -3.62
CA ASP A 374 -18.64 13.40 -5.04
C ASP A 374 -17.65 14.27 -5.83
N ILE A 375 -17.17 15.37 -5.26
CA ILE A 375 -16.07 16.18 -5.83
C ILE A 375 -14.77 15.37 -5.89
N VAL A 376 -14.51 14.59 -4.87
CA VAL A 376 -13.32 13.73 -4.83
C VAL A 376 -13.40 12.67 -5.93
N LYS A 377 -14.57 12.08 -6.19
CA LYS A 377 -14.77 11.13 -7.30
C LYS A 377 -14.50 11.77 -8.67
N SER A 378 -14.77 13.06 -8.85
CA SER A 378 -14.43 13.80 -10.09
C SER A 378 -12.94 14.18 -10.19
N MET A 379 -12.18 13.98 -9.11
CA MET A 379 -10.74 14.17 -9.03
C MET A 379 -10.03 12.85 -8.72
N PRO A 380 -9.88 11.92 -9.69
CA PRO A 380 -9.45 10.56 -9.42
C PRO A 380 -8.07 10.43 -8.75
N ALA A 381 -7.14 11.37 -8.99
CA ALA A 381 -5.88 11.44 -8.26
C ALA A 381 -6.07 11.75 -6.75
N LEU A 382 -7.09 12.53 -6.37
CA LEU A 382 -7.49 12.73 -4.97
C LEU A 382 -8.32 11.57 -4.43
N ALA A 383 -9.20 10.96 -5.24
CA ALA A 383 -10.01 9.80 -4.85
C ALA A 383 -9.16 8.61 -4.40
N ILE A 384 -7.98 8.48 -5.01
CA ILE A 384 -6.99 7.47 -4.67
C ILE A 384 -6.38 7.69 -3.27
N PHE A 385 -6.40 8.91 -2.73
CA PHE A 385 -6.03 9.15 -1.34
C PHE A 385 -7.22 8.97 -0.39
N LEU A 386 -8.46 8.89 -0.88
CA LEU A 386 -9.66 9.02 -0.04
C LEU A 386 -10.41 7.71 0.23
N LEU A 387 -9.80 6.56 -0.03
CA LEU A 387 -10.41 5.23 0.19
C LEU A 387 -9.40 4.24 0.79
N PRO A 388 -9.69 3.50 1.89
CA PRO A 388 -10.90 3.45 2.72
C PRO A 388 -10.91 4.55 3.82
N GLY A 389 -11.74 4.47 4.86
CA GLY A 389 -11.63 5.39 6.01
C GLY A 389 -12.58 6.60 6.00
N GLY A 390 -13.82 6.44 5.54
CA GLY A 390 -14.86 7.49 5.60
C GLY A 390 -15.21 8.01 7.01
N ALA A 391 -14.65 7.43 8.08
CA ALA A 391 -14.78 7.91 9.46
C ALA A 391 -13.86 9.10 9.77
N LEU A 392 -12.65 9.15 9.19
CA LEU A 392 -11.67 10.23 9.43
C LEU A 392 -11.85 11.41 8.49
N LEU A 393 -12.49 11.17 7.35
CA LEU A 393 -12.73 12.17 6.31
C LEU A 393 -13.49 13.39 6.84
N LEU A 394 -14.52 13.18 7.66
CA LEU A 394 -15.35 14.28 8.15
C LEU A 394 -14.60 15.24 9.10
N PRO A 395 -13.90 14.78 10.16
CA PRO A 395 -13.05 15.64 10.98
C PRO A 395 -12.03 16.44 10.17
N ILE A 396 -11.43 15.84 9.14
CA ILE A 396 -10.41 16.50 8.34
C ILE A 396 -11.06 17.51 7.38
N VAL A 397 -12.14 17.14 6.68
CA VAL A 397 -12.92 18.07 5.84
C VAL A 397 -13.33 19.30 6.64
N LEU A 398 -13.89 19.13 7.84
CA LEU A 398 -14.31 20.24 8.71
C LEU A 398 -13.14 21.13 9.16
N LYS A 399 -11.93 20.58 9.39
CA LYS A 399 -10.72 21.37 9.68
C LYS A 399 -10.22 22.18 8.47
N ILE A 400 -10.48 21.72 7.25
CA ILE A 400 -9.95 22.33 6.02
C ILE A 400 -10.89 23.35 5.41
N ILE A 401 -12.20 23.13 5.56
CA ILE A 401 -13.24 24.02 5.06
C ILE A 401 -12.92 25.50 5.35
N PRO A 402 -12.57 25.91 6.59
CA PRO A 402 -12.25 27.31 6.90
C PRO A 402 -11.07 27.88 6.10
N ASN A 403 -10.10 27.05 5.70
CA ASN A 403 -8.93 27.47 4.93
C ASN A 403 -9.15 27.45 3.42
N LEU A 404 -10.20 26.79 2.92
CA LEU A 404 -10.60 26.80 1.51
C LEU A 404 -11.44 28.03 1.17
N VAL A 405 -12.15 28.62 2.15
CA VAL A 405 -12.99 29.83 1.98
C VAL A 405 -12.21 31.06 1.47
N PRO A 406 -11.00 31.39 1.99
CA PRO A 406 -10.34 32.64 1.61
C PRO A 406 -9.69 32.61 0.23
N SER A 407 -9.42 31.45 -0.36
CA SER A 407 -8.71 31.35 -1.65
C SER A 407 -9.63 31.06 -2.83
N ALA A 408 -10.73 30.33 -2.63
CA ALA A 408 -11.67 29.98 -3.71
C ALA A 408 -12.72 31.06 -3.98
N PHE A 409 -12.98 31.99 -3.06
CA PHE A 409 -14.12 32.92 -3.15
C PHE A 409 -13.72 34.41 -3.25
N LYS A 410 -12.42 34.72 -3.37
CA LYS A 410 -11.91 36.09 -3.49
C LYS A 410 -12.04 36.73 -4.87
N ASP A 411 -12.49 36.00 -5.89
CA ASP A 411 -12.64 36.56 -7.25
C ASP A 411 -13.71 37.67 -7.35
N ASN A 412 -14.49 37.94 -6.29
CA ASN A 412 -15.56 38.95 -6.26
C ASN A 412 -15.46 39.93 -5.07
N GLU A 413 -14.33 40.01 -4.37
CA GLU A 413 -14.11 41.13 -3.43
C GLU A 413 -13.68 42.36 -4.25
N LEU A 414 -14.49 43.42 -4.24
CA LEU A 414 -14.07 44.72 -4.77
C LEU A 414 -12.84 45.16 -3.97
N GLU A 415 -11.76 45.53 -4.66
CA GLU A 415 -10.59 46.18 -4.04
C GLU A 415 -11.07 47.43 -3.29
N GLU A 416 -10.78 47.52 -1.99
CA GLU A 416 -10.88 48.77 -1.22
C GLU A 416 -9.66 49.66 -1.45
#